data_AF-B8HQ90-F1
#
_entry.id   AF-B8HQ90-F1
#
_cell.length_a   1.000
_cell.length_b   1.000
_cell.length_c   1.000
_cell.angle_alpha   90.00
_cell.angle_beta   90.00
_cell.angle_gamma   90.00
#
_symmetry.space_group_name_H-M   'P 1'
#
loop_
_entity.id
_entity.type
_entity.pdbx_description
1 polymer ?
#
loop_
_entity_poly.entity_id
_entity_poly.type
_entity_poly.pdbx_seq_one_letter_code
_entity_poly.pdbx_strand_id
1 'polypeptide(L)'
;MKKLLGATLLASLCAVGLGSASALSDNSGGTTVAGLQDRTRRAVPRTNTSPDLLEIPEPENSPEFLKLEKSPGWKRLPRQQRSTINFTGGFEGSNFNGWLREICCSHSAAITTSPVREGRFSARMILRRSDGDVQGSKRSELAHYPVAANSEYTYRFSLFLPSDYSYDRSFEILMQMQSFPDSNLGEAWRSPPMMLRTAYGKWFLESRWDSKQVTVNNRPEGNQTWDLGSYAKGRWTDWVIHVKWSHRSDGLLEVWRDGQLVARRVGPNTYNDARGPYFKAGIYKPDWKYNPSFSSTSQRTIYVDAVRIYPGKP
;
A
#
# COMPACT_ATOMS: atom_id res chain seq x y z
N MET A 1 -16.58 41.88 -45.83
CA MET A 1 -16.98 43.03 -44.98
C MET A 1 -16.89 42.61 -43.52
N LYS A 2 -16.09 43.36 -42.72
CA LYS A 2 -16.09 43.55 -41.25
C LYS A 2 -15.99 42.29 -40.35
N LYS A 3 -14.83 42.06 -39.69
CA LYS A 3 -14.37 42.55 -38.34
C LYS A 3 -15.00 41.75 -37.19
N LEU A 4 -14.42 41.52 -36.00
CA LEU A 4 -13.08 41.54 -35.39
C LEU A 4 -13.37 41.38 -33.85
N LEU A 5 -12.52 40.65 -33.12
CA LEU A 5 -12.16 40.81 -31.68
C LEU A 5 -13.18 40.66 -30.53
N GLY A 6 -12.69 40.13 -29.39
CA GLY A 6 -12.97 40.72 -28.08
C GLY A 6 -12.99 39.79 -26.86
N ALA A 7 -11.88 39.73 -26.12
CA ALA A 7 -11.75 39.14 -24.78
C ALA A 7 -12.36 40.04 -23.68
N THR A 8 -12.67 39.49 -22.50
CA THR A 8 -12.62 40.28 -21.25
C THR A 8 -12.28 39.40 -20.04
N LEU A 9 -11.22 39.83 -19.36
CA LEU A 9 -10.74 39.41 -18.03
C LEU A 9 -11.36 40.37 -17.00
N LEU A 10 -11.76 39.90 -15.82
CA LEU A 10 -11.93 40.78 -14.66
C LEU A 10 -11.52 40.06 -13.37
N ALA A 11 -10.47 40.62 -12.76
CA ALA A 11 -10.10 40.42 -11.36
C ALA A 11 -10.90 41.38 -10.47
N SER A 12 -11.12 41.03 -9.21
CA SER A 12 -11.43 42.03 -8.18
C SER A 12 -10.92 41.63 -6.79
N LEU A 13 -10.72 42.69 -6.00
CA LEU A 13 -9.79 42.88 -4.89
C LEU A 13 -10.25 42.41 -3.49
N CYS A 14 -9.24 42.29 -2.64
CA CYS A 14 -9.14 42.48 -1.18
C CYS A 14 -10.30 43.13 -0.40
N ALA A 15 -10.46 42.68 0.85
CA ALA A 15 -10.63 43.56 2.02
C ALA A 15 -10.08 42.92 3.31
N VAL A 16 -9.34 43.73 4.07
CA VAL A 16 -8.76 43.48 5.40
C VAL A 16 -9.77 43.95 6.47
N GLY A 17 -9.86 43.24 7.60
CA GLY A 17 -10.62 43.67 8.78
C GLY A 17 -9.81 43.53 10.06
N LEU A 18 -9.57 44.67 10.73
CA LEU A 18 -8.90 44.85 12.02
C LEU A 18 -9.85 44.63 13.20
N GLY A 19 -9.24 44.34 14.36
CA GLY A 19 -9.82 44.47 15.70
C GLY A 19 -9.27 43.41 16.65
N SER A 20 -8.83 43.65 17.88
CA SER A 20 -8.48 44.83 18.67
C SER A 20 -7.99 44.25 20.00
N ALA A 21 -6.85 44.71 20.53
CA ALA A 21 -6.32 44.26 21.82
C ALA A 21 -6.88 45.08 22.98
N SER A 22 -7.04 44.44 24.15
CA SER A 22 -7.09 45.11 25.45
C SER A 22 -6.40 44.23 26.50
N ALA A 23 -5.68 44.88 27.40
CA ALA A 23 -4.87 44.32 28.48
C ALA A 23 -5.31 44.91 29.83
N LEU A 24 -4.66 44.44 30.92
CA LEU A 24 -4.69 44.87 32.35
C LEU A 24 -5.63 44.01 33.23
N SER A 25 -5.30 43.55 34.44
CA SER A 25 -4.18 43.82 35.38
C SER A 25 -4.12 42.81 36.55
N ASP A 26 -2.90 42.56 37.05
CA ASP A 26 -2.37 42.48 38.44
C ASP A 26 -2.93 41.63 39.62
N ASN A 27 -1.95 40.93 40.22
CA ASN A 27 -1.50 40.86 41.63
C ASN A 27 -1.77 39.67 42.61
N SER A 28 -0.63 39.01 42.95
CA SER A 28 -0.01 38.71 44.27
C SER A 28 -0.60 37.80 45.37
N GLY A 29 0.23 36.81 45.80
CA GLY A 29 0.46 36.31 47.18
C GLY A 29 -0.56 35.30 47.75
N GLY A 30 -0.26 34.25 48.54
CA GLY A 30 0.95 33.65 49.12
C GLY A 30 0.55 32.48 50.08
N THR A 31 1.46 31.51 50.25
CA THR A 31 1.72 30.65 51.45
C THR A 31 0.75 29.52 51.93
N THR A 32 1.26 28.26 51.80
CA THR A 32 1.21 27.04 52.67
C THR A 32 -0.09 26.48 53.30
N VAL A 33 -0.32 25.16 53.16
CA VAL A 33 -0.22 24.08 54.21
C VAL A 33 -0.72 22.72 53.64
N ALA A 34 -0.23 21.64 54.26
CA ALA A 34 -0.24 20.22 53.92
C ALA A 34 -1.59 19.48 53.73
N GLY A 35 -1.48 18.35 53.02
CA GLY A 35 -2.14 17.07 53.36
C GLY A 35 -3.54 16.81 52.79
N LEU A 36 -3.66 15.87 51.84
CA LEU A 36 -4.39 14.59 51.99
C LEU A 36 -4.46 13.86 50.64
N GLN A 37 -4.41 12.53 50.73
CA GLN A 37 -4.65 11.59 49.64
C GLN A 37 -6.09 11.74 49.12
N ASP A 38 -6.29 11.75 47.81
CA ASP A 38 -7.46 11.09 47.24
C ASP A 38 -7.22 10.55 45.82
N ARG A 39 -7.77 9.36 45.60
CA ARG A 39 -7.70 8.56 44.38
C ARG A 39 -8.62 9.17 43.33
N THR A 40 -8.05 9.59 42.20
CA THR A 40 -8.79 9.55 40.93
C THR A 40 -7.88 9.06 39.81
N ARG A 41 -8.11 7.81 39.38
CA ARG A 41 -7.66 7.32 38.07
C ARG A 41 -8.34 8.18 37.00
N ARG A 42 -7.65 9.20 36.50
CA ARG A 42 -8.00 9.79 35.19
C ARG A 42 -7.39 8.90 34.12
N ALA A 43 -8.27 8.27 33.35
CA ALA A 43 -7.92 7.59 32.12
C ALA A 43 -7.18 8.57 31.20
N VAL A 44 -5.95 8.22 30.81
CA VAL A 44 -5.23 8.90 29.74
C VAL A 44 -5.96 8.56 28.43
N PRO A 45 -6.42 9.55 27.64
CA PRO A 45 -6.99 9.27 26.33
C PRO A 45 -5.91 8.68 25.44
N ARG A 46 -6.12 7.48 24.93
CA ARG A 46 -5.31 6.93 23.83
C ARG A 46 -5.62 7.74 22.58
N THR A 47 -4.81 8.75 22.30
CA THR A 47 -4.80 9.40 20.99
C THR A 47 -4.17 8.42 20.00
N ASN A 48 -5.01 7.67 19.30
CA ASN A 48 -4.66 6.99 18.05
C ASN A 48 -4.37 8.08 17.01
N THR A 49 -3.17 8.64 17.01
CA THR A 49 -2.67 9.42 15.90
C THR A 49 -1.65 8.55 15.17
N SER A 50 -2.15 7.64 14.34
CA SER A 50 -1.41 7.30 13.13
C SER A 50 -1.26 8.61 12.36
N PRO A 51 -0.07 8.99 11.88
CA PRO A 51 0.04 10.15 11.00
C PRO A 51 -0.92 9.90 9.82
N ASP A 52 -1.79 10.87 9.53
CA ASP A 52 -2.67 10.85 8.37
C ASP A 52 -1.80 10.63 7.13
N LEU A 53 -1.81 9.39 6.62
CA LEU A 53 -1.15 9.04 5.38
C LEU A 53 -2.06 9.52 4.27
N LEU A 54 -1.55 10.47 3.48
CA LEU A 54 -2.19 10.98 2.28
C LEU A 54 -2.72 9.81 1.43
N GLU A 55 -3.98 9.90 1.03
CA GLU A 55 -4.55 9.04 0.00
C GLU A 55 -3.65 9.09 -1.23
N ILE A 56 -3.11 7.94 -1.64
CA ILE A 56 -2.20 7.85 -2.78
C ILE A 56 -3.05 7.77 -4.04
N PRO A 57 -2.99 8.75 -4.95
CA PRO A 57 -3.64 8.63 -6.24
C PRO A 57 -2.86 7.61 -7.09
N GLU A 58 -3.48 6.47 -7.36
CA GLU A 58 -3.02 5.44 -8.29
C GLU A 58 -3.59 5.79 -9.68
N PRO A 59 -2.77 6.09 -10.69
CA PRO A 59 -3.27 6.40 -12.02
C PRO A 59 -3.55 5.15 -12.85
N GLU A 60 -4.50 5.36 -13.76
CA GLU A 60 -5.05 4.39 -14.68
C GLU A 60 -4.03 3.91 -15.73
N ASN A 61 -4.11 2.61 -16.00
CA ASN A 61 -3.72 1.93 -17.24
C ASN A 61 -2.27 1.46 -17.40
N SER A 62 -2.06 0.15 -17.13
CA SER A 62 -0.95 -0.58 -17.75
C SER A 62 -1.28 -0.84 -19.24
N PRO A 63 -0.43 -0.43 -20.19
CA PRO A 63 -0.58 -0.86 -21.58
C PRO A 63 -0.40 -2.38 -21.75
N GLU A 64 0.36 -3.05 -20.88
CA GLU A 64 0.51 -4.52 -20.90
C GLU A 64 -0.76 -5.24 -20.41
N PHE A 65 -1.38 -4.78 -19.31
CA PHE A 65 -2.66 -5.33 -18.85
C PHE A 65 -3.82 -5.05 -19.80
N LEU A 66 -3.91 -3.85 -20.39
CA LEU A 66 -4.96 -3.52 -21.36
C LEU A 66 -4.82 -4.30 -22.67
N LYS A 67 -3.59 -4.64 -23.09
CA LYS A 67 -3.34 -5.55 -24.23
C LYS A 67 -3.78 -6.99 -23.91
N LEU A 68 -3.61 -7.44 -22.67
CA LEU A 68 -4.08 -8.75 -22.21
C LEU A 68 -5.61 -8.84 -22.10
N GLU A 69 -6.28 -7.80 -21.60
CA GLU A 69 -7.75 -7.74 -21.51
C GLU A 69 -8.44 -7.73 -22.89
N LYS A 70 -7.76 -7.16 -23.89
CA LYS A 70 -8.20 -7.17 -25.30
C LYS A 70 -7.79 -8.42 -26.07
N SER A 71 -7.01 -9.33 -25.47
CA SER A 71 -6.57 -10.55 -26.13
C SER A 71 -7.73 -11.55 -26.32
N PRO A 72 -7.86 -12.23 -27.47
CA PRO A 72 -8.96 -13.17 -27.73
C PRO A 72 -9.08 -14.32 -26.73
N GLY A 73 -8.00 -14.65 -26.00
CA GLY A 73 -7.98 -15.67 -24.95
C GLY A 73 -8.80 -15.29 -23.71
N TRP A 74 -8.96 -13.98 -23.44
CA TRP A 74 -9.69 -13.48 -22.26
C TRP A 74 -11.22 -13.55 -22.41
N LYS A 75 -11.75 -13.37 -23.62
CA LYS A 75 -13.20 -13.47 -23.91
C LYS A 75 -13.72 -14.90 -24.02
N ARG A 76 -12.84 -15.91 -23.99
CA ARG A 76 -13.17 -17.35 -24.10
C ARG A 76 -12.99 -18.11 -22.78
N LEU A 77 -13.26 -17.48 -21.63
CA LEU A 77 -13.39 -18.25 -20.39
C LEU A 77 -14.88 -18.53 -20.14
N PRO A 78 -15.35 -19.78 -20.34
CA PRO A 78 -16.68 -20.18 -19.92
C PRO A 78 -16.84 -19.96 -18.41
N ARG A 79 -18.06 -19.66 -17.96
CA ARG A 79 -18.46 -19.43 -16.56
C ARG A 79 -18.18 -20.60 -15.57
N GLN A 80 -17.40 -21.63 -15.94
CA GLN A 80 -17.14 -22.82 -15.11
C GLN A 80 -15.68 -23.28 -15.03
N GLN A 81 -14.71 -22.35 -15.08
CA GLN A 81 -13.38 -22.60 -14.52
C GLN A 81 -12.87 -21.35 -13.83
N ARG A 82 -13.30 -21.16 -12.56
CA ARG A 82 -12.52 -20.37 -11.61
C ARG A 82 -11.27 -21.19 -11.31
N SER A 83 -10.26 -21.07 -12.18
CA SER A 83 -8.96 -21.71 -11.95
C SER A 83 -8.46 -21.24 -10.59
N THR A 84 -8.29 -22.20 -9.69
CA THR A 84 -7.72 -21.93 -8.40
C THR A 84 -6.26 -21.57 -8.64
N ILE A 85 -5.85 -20.35 -8.30
CA ILE A 85 -4.47 -19.91 -8.53
C ILE A 85 -3.58 -20.76 -7.62
N ASN A 86 -2.68 -21.51 -8.23
CA ASN A 86 -1.55 -22.11 -7.56
C ASN A 86 -0.30 -21.61 -8.27
N PHE A 87 0.44 -20.72 -7.62
CA PHE A 87 1.56 -20.02 -8.20
C PHE A 87 2.79 -20.21 -7.32
N THR A 88 3.93 -20.46 -7.97
CA THR A 88 5.26 -20.44 -7.35
C THR A 88 6.13 -19.46 -8.12
N GLY A 89 6.60 -18.42 -7.43
CA GLY A 89 7.48 -17.38 -7.93
C GLY A 89 8.82 -17.39 -7.20
N GLY A 90 9.55 -18.51 -7.29
CA GLY A 90 10.91 -18.66 -6.72
C GLY A 90 12.03 -18.38 -7.72
N PHE A 91 11.72 -17.90 -8.93
CA PHE A 91 12.72 -17.47 -9.93
C PHE A 91 13.72 -18.53 -10.42
N GLU A 92 13.49 -19.82 -10.11
CA GLU A 92 14.40 -20.92 -10.45
C GLU A 92 14.62 -21.16 -11.95
N GLY A 93 13.77 -20.58 -12.80
CA GLY A 93 13.97 -20.53 -14.26
C GLY A 93 14.97 -19.47 -14.72
N SER A 94 15.61 -18.72 -13.81
CA SER A 94 16.47 -17.56 -14.11
C SER A 94 15.76 -16.48 -14.95
N ASN A 95 14.45 -16.33 -14.79
CA ASN A 95 13.63 -15.37 -15.51
C ASN A 95 12.41 -14.93 -14.68
N PHE A 96 11.65 -13.96 -15.19
CA PHE A 96 10.42 -13.45 -14.58
C PHE A 96 9.16 -14.10 -15.18
N ASN A 97 9.23 -15.29 -15.77
CA ASN A 97 8.06 -15.93 -16.37
C ASN A 97 6.96 -16.14 -15.31
N GLY A 98 5.71 -15.89 -15.70
CA GLY A 98 4.56 -15.91 -14.80
C GLY A 98 4.33 -14.61 -14.02
N TRP A 99 5.25 -13.65 -14.09
CA TRP A 99 5.09 -12.32 -13.50
C TRP A 99 4.74 -11.28 -14.55
N LEU A 100 3.82 -10.39 -14.19
CA LEU A 100 3.60 -9.11 -14.86
C LEU A 100 4.57 -8.10 -14.24
N ARG A 101 5.09 -7.15 -15.04
CA ARG A 101 6.15 -6.24 -14.59
C ARG A 101 5.68 -4.80 -14.64
N GLU A 102 5.74 -4.13 -13.50
CA GLU A 102 5.52 -2.70 -13.37
C GLU A 102 6.86 -2.04 -13.04
N ILE A 103 7.72 -1.96 -14.05
CA ILE A 103 9.10 -1.47 -13.95
C ILE A 103 9.38 -0.45 -15.06
N CYS A 104 10.20 0.57 -14.79
CA CYS A 104 10.50 1.60 -15.78
C CYS A 104 11.62 1.19 -16.74
N CYS A 105 12.60 0.47 -16.20
CA CYS A 105 13.95 0.49 -16.74
C CYS A 105 14.62 -0.88 -16.57
N SER A 106 15.67 -1.14 -17.37
CA SER A 106 16.39 -2.42 -17.34
C SER A 106 17.09 -2.70 -16.00
N HIS A 107 17.47 -1.67 -15.24
CA HIS A 107 18.07 -1.83 -13.91
C HIS A 107 17.04 -2.12 -12.81
N SER A 108 15.75 -1.89 -13.06
CA SER A 108 14.72 -1.88 -12.03
C SER A 108 14.44 -3.26 -11.44
N ALA A 109 14.67 -4.33 -12.20
CA ALA A 109 14.55 -5.70 -11.73
C ALA A 109 15.60 -6.60 -12.38
N ALA A 110 16.24 -7.47 -11.59
CA ALA A 110 17.18 -8.46 -12.09
C ALA A 110 17.06 -9.77 -11.29
N ILE A 111 17.23 -10.91 -11.96
CA ILE A 111 17.40 -12.19 -11.27
C ILE A 111 18.84 -12.29 -10.78
N THR A 112 19.02 -12.66 -9.52
CA THR A 112 20.32 -12.74 -8.86
C THR A 112 20.51 -14.06 -8.13
N THR A 113 21.76 -14.46 -7.91
CA THR A 113 22.12 -15.68 -7.17
C THR A 113 22.53 -15.41 -5.72
N SER A 114 22.48 -14.15 -5.28
CA SER A 114 22.75 -13.75 -3.89
C SER A 114 22.16 -12.37 -3.57
N PRO A 115 21.50 -12.19 -2.42
CA PRO A 115 21.06 -13.24 -1.49
C PRO A 115 19.96 -14.11 -2.11
N VAL A 116 19.80 -15.34 -1.62
CA VAL A 116 18.74 -16.28 -2.02
C VAL A 116 18.10 -16.82 -0.75
N ARG A 117 16.78 -16.96 -0.74
CA ARG A 117 16.00 -17.50 0.38
C ARG A 117 15.67 -18.97 0.16
N GLU A 118 15.41 -19.36 -1.08
CA GLU A 118 15.10 -20.72 -1.47
C GLU A 118 15.67 -21.01 -2.85
N GLY A 119 16.16 -22.22 -3.08
CA GLY A 119 16.71 -22.59 -4.39
C GLY A 119 18.01 -21.86 -4.70
N ARG A 120 18.10 -21.28 -5.90
CA ARG A 120 19.33 -20.69 -6.47
C ARG A 120 19.18 -19.23 -6.86
N PHE A 121 17.95 -18.72 -6.96
CA PHE A 121 17.71 -17.39 -7.51
C PHE A 121 16.74 -16.58 -6.67
N SER A 122 16.90 -15.26 -6.73
CA SER A 122 15.97 -14.28 -6.16
C SER A 122 15.80 -13.11 -7.12
N ALA A 123 14.74 -12.32 -6.94
CA ALA A 123 14.54 -11.09 -7.68
C ALA A 123 15.10 -9.90 -6.89
N ARG A 124 16.11 -9.21 -7.43
CA ARG A 124 16.55 -7.91 -6.95
C ARG A 124 15.70 -6.82 -7.59
N MET A 125 15.06 -6.00 -6.75
CA MET A 125 14.26 -4.86 -7.17
C MET A 125 15.01 -3.56 -6.82
N ILE A 126 15.21 -2.68 -7.80
CA ILE A 126 15.83 -1.36 -7.63
C ILE A 126 14.85 -0.30 -8.11
N LEU A 127 14.75 0.78 -7.35
CA LEU A 127 14.01 1.97 -7.75
C LEU A 127 14.84 3.21 -7.41
N ARG A 128 14.99 4.12 -8.38
CA ARG A 128 15.64 5.43 -8.18
C ARG A 128 14.60 6.54 -8.24
N ARG A 129 14.83 7.64 -7.52
CA ARG A 129 13.95 8.81 -7.55
C ARG A 129 13.87 9.42 -8.95
N SER A 130 14.96 9.32 -9.71
CA SER A 130 15.05 9.76 -11.11
C SER A 130 14.37 8.83 -12.11
N ASP A 131 13.95 7.63 -11.71
CA ASP A 131 13.28 6.69 -12.60
C ASP A 131 11.94 7.27 -13.07
N GLY A 132 11.54 6.95 -14.30
CA GLY A 132 10.25 7.36 -14.86
C GLY A 132 9.07 6.80 -14.05
N ASP A 133 7.94 7.50 -14.08
CA ASP A 133 6.72 7.01 -13.44
C ASP A 133 6.19 5.78 -14.18
N VAL A 134 5.76 4.77 -13.43
CA VAL A 134 5.14 3.54 -13.94
C VAL A 134 3.82 3.36 -13.21
N GLN A 135 2.74 3.13 -13.96
CA GLN A 135 1.38 3.24 -13.42
C GLN A 135 1.27 4.54 -12.62
N GLY A 136 1.73 5.61 -13.29
CA GLY A 136 1.88 7.01 -12.87
C GLY A 136 2.27 7.29 -11.42
N SER A 137 3.15 6.48 -10.84
CA SER A 137 3.92 6.85 -9.66
C SER A 137 5.26 6.10 -9.65
N LYS A 138 6.07 6.25 -8.61
CA LYS A 138 7.43 5.69 -8.53
C LYS A 138 7.39 4.23 -8.06
N ARG A 139 7.57 3.27 -8.98
CA ARG A 139 7.56 1.84 -8.64
C ARG A 139 8.51 0.97 -9.45
N SER A 140 8.91 -0.13 -8.83
CA SER A 140 9.50 -1.31 -9.44
C SER A 140 8.87 -2.53 -8.78
N GLU A 141 7.79 -3.06 -9.38
CA GLU A 141 6.98 -4.13 -8.79
C GLU A 141 6.78 -5.28 -9.78
N LEU A 142 6.71 -6.49 -9.24
CA LEU A 142 6.20 -7.67 -9.93
C LEU A 142 4.77 -7.93 -9.47
N ALA A 143 3.88 -8.25 -10.41
CA ALA A 143 2.47 -8.51 -10.15
C ALA A 143 2.06 -9.90 -10.64
N HIS A 144 1.08 -10.50 -9.98
CA HIS A 144 0.40 -11.72 -10.44
C HIS A 144 -1.06 -11.43 -10.79
N TYR A 145 -1.74 -12.36 -11.46
CA TYR A 145 -3.17 -12.29 -11.75
C TYR A 145 -4.05 -12.30 -10.49
N PRO A 146 -5.25 -11.67 -10.55
CA PRO A 146 -6.19 -11.61 -9.44
C PRO A 146 -6.73 -12.97 -9.04
N VAL A 147 -6.97 -13.14 -7.74
CA VAL A 147 -7.78 -14.24 -7.23
C VAL A 147 -9.27 -13.98 -7.48
N ALA A 148 -10.11 -14.99 -7.30
CA ALA A 148 -11.56 -14.81 -7.34
C ALA A 148 -12.03 -13.91 -6.19
N ALA A 149 -13.07 -13.10 -6.42
CA ALA A 149 -13.74 -12.36 -5.35
C ALA A 149 -14.32 -13.34 -4.31
N ASN A 150 -14.38 -12.91 -3.05
CA ASN A 150 -14.90 -13.71 -1.92
C ASN A 150 -14.25 -15.10 -1.78
N SER A 151 -12.92 -15.18 -1.97
CA SER A 151 -12.14 -16.43 -1.92
C SER A 151 -11.22 -16.51 -0.71
N GLU A 152 -10.76 -17.72 -0.38
CA GLU A 152 -9.80 -17.97 0.70
C GLU A 152 -8.46 -18.40 0.11
N TYR A 153 -7.39 -17.66 0.43
CA TYR A 153 -6.05 -17.86 -0.12
C TYR A 153 -4.97 -17.65 0.94
N THR A 154 -3.86 -18.35 0.75
CA THR A 154 -2.61 -18.10 1.44
C THR A 154 -1.56 -17.58 0.48
N TYR A 155 -0.88 -16.52 0.90
CA TYR A 155 0.25 -15.89 0.22
C TYR A 155 1.48 -16.05 1.11
N ARG A 156 2.52 -16.70 0.59
CA ARG A 156 3.83 -16.82 1.24
C ARG A 156 4.84 -16.09 0.40
N PHE A 157 5.73 -15.34 1.02
CA PHE A 157 6.82 -14.65 0.33
C PHE A 157 7.88 -14.23 1.33
N SER A 158 9.06 -13.93 0.83
CA SER A 158 10.17 -13.45 1.65
C SER A 158 10.73 -12.16 1.08
N LEU A 159 11.05 -11.22 1.96
CA LEU A 159 11.65 -9.93 1.62
C LEU A 159 13.02 -9.81 2.28
N PHE A 160 14.02 -9.37 1.52
CA PHE A 160 15.35 -9.04 2.04
C PHE A 160 15.60 -7.54 1.91
N LEU A 161 15.79 -6.88 3.06
CA LEU A 161 16.30 -5.51 3.10
C LEU A 161 17.83 -5.57 3.23
N PRO A 162 18.62 -5.06 2.28
CA PRO A 162 20.07 -5.10 2.37
C PRO A 162 20.61 -4.24 3.52
N SER A 163 21.87 -4.46 3.92
CA SER A 163 22.49 -3.78 5.06
C SER A 163 22.51 -2.24 4.91
N ASP A 164 22.63 -1.78 3.67
CA ASP A 164 22.60 -0.37 3.25
C ASP A 164 21.18 0.20 3.08
N TYR A 165 20.12 -0.60 3.35
CA TYR A 165 18.75 -0.12 3.37
C TYR A 165 18.62 1.03 4.38
N SER A 166 18.44 2.24 3.85
CA SER A 166 18.54 3.47 4.62
C SER A 166 17.24 3.79 5.33
N TYR A 167 17.33 4.28 6.56
CA TYR A 167 16.18 4.83 7.28
C TYR A 167 15.51 5.94 6.47
N ASP A 168 14.17 5.95 6.49
CA ASP A 168 13.36 7.01 5.90
C ASP A 168 12.08 7.18 6.72
N ARG A 169 11.61 8.43 6.84
CA ARG A 169 10.34 8.76 7.48
C ARG A 169 9.18 8.54 6.52
N SER A 170 9.43 8.79 5.23
CA SER A 170 8.52 8.47 4.14
C SER A 170 8.29 6.97 4.07
N PHE A 171 7.06 6.60 3.71
CA PHE A 171 6.73 5.20 3.53
C PHE A 171 7.10 4.69 2.14
N GLU A 172 7.29 3.39 2.03
CA GLU A 172 7.22 2.66 0.78
C GLU A 172 6.47 1.33 0.99
N ILE A 173 5.70 0.92 -0.01
CA ILE A 173 4.97 -0.34 -0.03
C ILE A 173 5.88 -1.40 -0.65
N LEU A 174 6.08 -2.51 0.05
CA LEU A 174 6.95 -3.60 -0.42
C LEU A 174 6.18 -4.85 -0.86
N MET A 175 4.92 -4.97 -0.42
CA MET A 175 3.94 -5.92 -0.93
C MET A 175 2.55 -5.29 -0.85
N GLN A 176 1.72 -5.51 -1.85
CA GLN A 176 0.31 -5.09 -1.82
C GLN A 176 -0.60 -6.11 -2.49
N MET A 177 -1.83 -6.18 -2.00
CA MET A 177 -2.95 -6.79 -2.70
C MET A 177 -3.75 -5.64 -3.28
N GLN A 178 -3.63 -5.38 -4.58
CA GLN A 178 -4.35 -4.29 -5.23
C GLN A 178 -5.69 -4.78 -5.78
N SER A 179 -6.72 -3.92 -5.75
CA SER A 179 -8.06 -4.20 -6.28
C SER A 179 -8.19 -3.74 -7.73
N PHE A 180 -9.24 -4.21 -8.40
CA PHE A 180 -9.65 -3.68 -9.70
C PHE A 180 -10.93 -2.86 -9.50
N PRO A 181 -10.94 -1.57 -9.84
CA PRO A 181 -12.17 -0.81 -9.79
C PRO A 181 -13.19 -1.35 -10.79
N ASP A 182 -14.47 -1.34 -10.42
CA ASP A 182 -15.59 -1.63 -11.32
C ASP A 182 -15.82 -0.43 -12.25
N SER A 183 -14.94 -0.26 -13.25
CA SER A 183 -14.94 0.91 -14.15
C SER A 183 -16.23 1.08 -14.96
N ASN A 184 -16.96 -0.02 -15.21
CA ASN A 184 -18.30 0.01 -15.79
C ASN A 184 -19.35 0.70 -14.90
N LEU A 185 -19.05 0.90 -13.62
CA LEU A 185 -19.85 1.64 -12.64
C LEU A 185 -19.31 3.05 -12.37
N GLY A 186 -18.31 3.50 -13.14
CA GLY A 186 -17.67 4.82 -12.96
C GLY A 186 -16.69 4.87 -11.78
N GLU A 187 -16.27 3.71 -11.29
CA GLU A 187 -15.35 3.62 -10.16
C GLU A 187 -13.89 3.90 -10.58
N ALA A 188 -13.19 4.71 -9.79
CA ALA A 188 -11.80 5.06 -10.02
C ALA A 188 -10.84 4.15 -9.25
N TRP A 189 -9.57 4.09 -9.69
CA TRP A 189 -8.51 3.44 -8.94
C TRP A 189 -8.34 4.06 -7.56
N ARG A 190 -7.95 3.21 -6.61
CA ARG A 190 -7.88 3.55 -5.19
C ARG A 190 -6.71 2.83 -4.51
N SER A 191 -6.48 3.19 -3.25
CA SER A 191 -5.46 2.54 -2.43
C SER A 191 -5.78 1.05 -2.27
N PRO A 192 -4.76 0.19 -2.20
CA PRO A 192 -4.96 -1.25 -2.16
C PRO A 192 -5.72 -1.68 -0.90
N PRO A 193 -6.60 -2.72 -0.98
CA PRO A 193 -7.25 -3.30 0.19
C PRO A 193 -6.25 -3.88 1.20
N MET A 194 -5.01 -4.16 0.80
CA MET A 194 -3.95 -4.55 1.72
C MET A 194 -2.58 -4.07 1.25
N MET A 195 -1.78 -3.55 2.18
CA MET A 195 -0.38 -3.20 1.91
C MET A 195 0.52 -3.48 3.12
N LEU A 196 1.67 -4.08 2.84
CA LEU A 196 2.79 -4.19 3.77
C LEU A 196 3.82 -3.12 3.37
N ARG A 197 4.09 -2.20 4.29
CA ARG A 197 4.93 -1.02 4.04
C ARG A 197 6.02 -0.88 5.09
N THR A 198 7.10 -0.22 4.72
CA THR A 198 8.10 0.30 5.65
C THR A 198 7.92 1.79 5.83
N ALA A 199 8.11 2.29 7.05
CA ALA A 199 8.21 3.72 7.38
C ALA A 199 8.86 3.84 8.76
N TYR A 200 9.59 4.92 9.04
CA TYR A 200 10.15 5.18 10.38
C TYR A 200 10.94 4.00 10.99
N GLY A 201 11.68 3.25 10.17
CA GLY A 201 12.45 2.11 10.67
C GLY A 201 11.62 0.84 10.99
N LYS A 202 10.33 0.83 10.64
CA LYS A 202 9.36 -0.19 11.05
C LYS A 202 8.58 -0.77 9.89
N TRP A 203 8.03 -1.95 10.10
CA TRP A 203 7.01 -2.58 9.27
C TRP A 203 5.62 -2.14 9.72
N PHE A 204 4.75 -1.89 8.75
CA PHE A 204 3.32 -1.68 8.98
C PHE A 204 2.52 -2.53 8.00
N LEU A 205 1.43 -3.12 8.50
CA LEU A 205 0.38 -3.69 7.66
C LEU A 205 -0.82 -2.77 7.71
N GLU A 206 -1.45 -2.56 6.57
CA GLU A 206 -2.71 -1.85 6.47
C GLU A 206 -3.71 -2.70 5.68
N SER A 207 -4.96 -2.77 6.17
CA SER A 207 -6.08 -3.40 5.48
C SER A 207 -7.22 -2.40 5.35
N ARG A 208 -7.86 -2.33 4.19
CA ARG A 208 -8.97 -1.44 3.85
C ARG A 208 -10.15 -2.23 3.31
N TRP A 209 -11.36 -1.75 3.56
CA TRP A 209 -12.58 -2.40 3.08
C TRP A 209 -13.71 -1.41 2.86
N ASP A 210 -14.55 -1.70 1.88
CA ASP A 210 -15.77 -0.96 1.61
C ASP A 210 -16.84 -1.96 1.15
N SER A 211 -17.99 -1.95 1.82
CA SER A 211 -19.11 -2.83 1.48
C SER A 211 -20.03 -2.24 0.41
N LYS A 212 -19.83 -0.96 0.03
CA LYS A 212 -20.50 -0.30 -1.09
C LYS A 212 -19.91 -0.79 -2.40
N GLN A 213 -20.78 -0.93 -3.40
CA GLN A 213 -20.39 -1.33 -4.76
C GLN A 213 -19.44 -0.34 -5.44
N VAL A 214 -19.47 0.94 -5.02
CA VAL A 214 -18.59 1.98 -5.53
C VAL A 214 -17.96 2.70 -4.34
N THR A 215 -16.64 2.60 -4.22
CA THR A 215 -15.83 3.38 -3.28
C THR A 215 -15.60 4.76 -3.87
N VAL A 216 -16.21 5.78 -3.28
CA VAL A 216 -16.13 7.16 -3.77
C VAL A 216 -14.90 7.86 -3.22
N ASN A 217 -14.15 8.55 -4.08
CA ASN A 217 -13.00 9.39 -3.72
C ASN A 217 -11.93 8.69 -2.86
N ASN A 218 -11.68 7.39 -3.08
CA ASN A 218 -10.73 6.60 -2.29
C ASN A 218 -10.98 6.64 -0.76
N ARG A 219 -12.25 6.82 -0.36
CA ARG A 219 -12.69 6.87 1.04
C ARG A 219 -13.52 5.65 1.40
N PRO A 220 -12.86 4.53 1.74
CA PRO A 220 -13.57 3.31 2.10
C PRO A 220 -14.26 3.43 3.46
N GLU A 221 -15.22 2.54 3.72
CA GLU A 221 -15.95 2.48 5.00
C GLU A 221 -15.05 2.20 6.21
N GLY A 222 -13.93 1.51 6.00
CA GLY A 222 -12.98 1.31 7.09
C GLY A 222 -11.59 0.91 6.64
N ASN A 223 -10.67 1.07 7.58
CA ASN A 223 -9.30 0.60 7.49
C ASN A 223 -8.79 0.15 8.88
N GLN A 224 -7.70 -0.60 8.88
CA GLN A 224 -6.95 -0.93 10.08
C GLN A 224 -5.46 -0.99 9.77
N THR A 225 -4.66 -0.37 10.62
CA THR A 225 -3.20 -0.37 10.55
C THR A 225 -2.61 -1.08 11.77
N TRP A 226 -1.62 -1.93 11.54
CA TRP A 226 -0.81 -2.57 12.57
C TRP A 226 0.64 -2.07 12.48
N ASP A 227 1.21 -1.62 13.60
CA ASP A 227 2.66 -1.47 13.76
C ASP A 227 3.25 -2.85 14.06
N LEU A 228 4.05 -3.38 13.13
CA LEU A 228 4.64 -4.72 13.21
C LEU A 228 6.08 -4.70 13.73
N GLY A 229 6.48 -3.57 14.32
CA GLY A 229 7.79 -3.35 14.93
C GLY A 229 8.90 -3.07 13.91
N SER A 230 10.11 -2.95 14.42
CA SER A 230 11.28 -2.59 13.60
C SER A 230 11.56 -3.62 12.50
N TYR A 231 12.01 -3.13 11.34
CA TYR A 231 12.56 -4.00 10.32
C TYR A 231 14.00 -4.41 10.68
N ALA A 232 14.41 -5.59 10.20
CA ALA A 232 15.80 -6.03 10.23
C ALA A 232 16.42 -5.88 8.84
N LYS A 233 17.73 -5.67 8.80
CA LYS A 233 18.52 -5.55 7.56
C LYS A 233 19.51 -6.69 7.46
N GLY A 234 19.95 -7.03 6.26
CA GLY A 234 20.93 -8.08 5.99
C GLY A 234 20.40 -9.50 6.23
N ARG A 235 19.07 -9.68 6.34
CA ARG A 235 18.43 -10.99 6.48
C ARG A 235 17.08 -11.03 5.76
N TRP A 236 16.64 -12.23 5.42
CA TRP A 236 15.30 -12.48 4.96
C TRP A 236 14.29 -12.29 6.11
N THR A 237 13.15 -11.70 5.79
CA THR A 237 11.94 -11.67 6.62
C THR A 237 10.88 -12.47 5.89
N ASP A 238 10.39 -13.53 6.52
CA ASP A 238 9.40 -14.42 5.94
C ASP A 238 7.99 -13.97 6.30
N TRP A 239 7.11 -13.92 5.32
CA TRP A 239 5.72 -13.52 5.48
C TRP A 239 4.79 -14.64 5.04
N VAL A 240 3.77 -14.87 5.86
CA VAL A 240 2.60 -15.67 5.48
C VAL A 240 1.38 -14.79 5.72
N ILE A 241 0.51 -14.68 4.72
CA ILE A 241 -0.75 -13.97 4.81
C ILE A 241 -1.83 -14.95 4.41
N HIS A 242 -2.66 -15.34 5.36
CA HIS A 242 -3.87 -16.12 5.11
C HIS A 242 -5.07 -15.17 5.14
N VAL A 243 -5.86 -15.19 4.06
CA VAL A 243 -7.00 -14.29 3.92
C VAL A 243 -8.20 -15.05 3.39
N LYS A 244 -9.32 -14.96 4.12
CA LYS A 244 -10.66 -15.14 3.54
C LYS A 244 -11.14 -13.75 3.12
N TRP A 245 -11.02 -13.46 1.83
CA TRP A 245 -11.41 -12.19 1.25
C TRP A 245 -12.91 -11.98 1.41
N SER A 246 -13.32 -10.86 1.99
CA SER A 246 -14.73 -10.47 2.08
C SER A 246 -14.84 -8.96 2.32
N HIS A 247 -15.82 -8.32 1.71
CA HIS A 247 -16.24 -6.96 2.04
C HIS A 247 -17.35 -6.94 3.12
N ARG A 248 -17.65 -8.11 3.73
CA ARG A 248 -18.63 -8.31 4.80
C ARG A 248 -17.98 -8.85 6.08
N SER A 249 -18.78 -9.08 7.11
CA SER A 249 -18.33 -9.49 8.44
C SER A 249 -17.73 -10.90 8.51
N ASP A 250 -17.84 -11.70 7.45
CA ASP A 250 -17.41 -13.09 7.41
C ASP A 250 -15.97 -13.30 6.89
N GLY A 251 -15.23 -12.21 6.66
CA GLY A 251 -13.82 -12.24 6.27
C GLY A 251 -12.87 -12.63 7.41
N LEU A 252 -11.66 -13.03 7.04
CA LEU A 252 -10.57 -13.36 7.95
C LEU A 252 -9.25 -12.84 7.38
N LEU A 253 -8.42 -12.25 8.23
CA LEU A 253 -7.04 -11.88 7.94
C LEU A 253 -6.16 -12.43 9.06
N GLU A 254 -5.14 -13.20 8.69
CA GLU A 254 -4.09 -13.67 9.58
C GLU A 254 -2.74 -13.46 8.91
N VAL A 255 -1.79 -12.85 9.63
CA VAL A 255 -0.46 -12.53 9.12
C VAL A 255 0.59 -13.00 10.08
N TRP A 256 1.55 -13.77 9.56
CA TRP A 256 2.73 -14.21 10.26
C TRP A 256 3.97 -13.54 9.70
N ARG A 257 4.88 -13.18 10.60
CA ARG A 257 6.24 -12.73 10.32
C ARG A 257 7.20 -13.69 10.98
N ASP A 258 8.11 -14.28 10.21
CA ASP A 258 9.12 -15.23 10.70
C ASP A 258 8.50 -16.35 11.57
N GLY A 259 7.32 -16.84 11.16
CA GLY A 259 6.57 -17.89 11.86
C GLY A 259 5.72 -17.43 13.06
N GLN A 260 5.80 -16.16 13.46
CA GLN A 260 5.02 -15.60 14.57
C GLN A 260 3.79 -14.86 14.06
N LEU A 261 2.62 -15.11 14.65
CA LEU A 261 1.38 -14.39 14.32
C LEU A 261 1.49 -12.94 14.79
N VAL A 262 1.50 -11.98 13.84
CA VAL A 262 1.68 -10.55 14.12
C VAL A 262 0.44 -9.71 13.87
N ALA A 263 -0.52 -10.23 13.10
CA ALA A 263 -1.84 -9.60 12.96
C ALA A 263 -2.92 -10.66 12.77
N ARG A 264 -4.08 -10.42 13.37
CA ARG A 264 -5.29 -11.23 13.16
C ARG A 264 -6.53 -10.36 13.26
N ARG A 265 -7.48 -10.57 12.35
CA ARG A 265 -8.78 -9.90 12.37
C ARG A 265 -9.85 -10.72 11.67
N VAL A 266 -11.02 -10.80 12.30
CA VAL A 266 -12.26 -11.26 11.65
C VAL A 266 -13.05 -10.04 11.21
N GLY A 267 -13.64 -10.09 10.02
CA GLY A 267 -14.40 -8.99 9.44
C GLY A 267 -13.94 -8.62 8.02
N PRO A 268 -14.49 -7.52 7.47
CA PRO A 268 -14.25 -7.13 6.08
C PRO A 268 -12.79 -6.71 5.87
N ASN A 269 -12.21 -7.08 4.72
CA ASN A 269 -10.78 -6.87 4.41
C ASN A 269 -10.53 -6.56 2.92
N THR A 270 -11.59 -6.32 2.13
CA THR A 270 -11.50 -5.92 0.73
C THR A 270 -12.69 -5.05 0.32
N TYR A 271 -12.68 -4.55 -0.90
CA TYR A 271 -13.75 -3.77 -1.50
C TYR A 271 -14.80 -4.69 -2.15
N ASN A 272 -16.03 -4.20 -2.31
CA ASN A 272 -17.12 -4.91 -2.99
C ASN A 272 -16.98 -4.80 -4.53
N ASP A 273 -15.90 -5.38 -5.05
CA ASP A 273 -15.56 -5.34 -6.47
C ASP A 273 -15.96 -6.66 -7.15
N ALA A 274 -16.20 -6.63 -8.46
CA ALA A 274 -16.51 -7.85 -9.22
C ALA A 274 -15.34 -8.85 -9.28
N ARG A 275 -14.10 -8.38 -9.08
CA ARG A 275 -12.86 -9.17 -9.11
C ARG A 275 -12.19 -9.18 -7.73
N GLY A 276 -11.51 -10.26 -7.40
CA GLY A 276 -10.69 -10.30 -6.19
C GLY A 276 -9.39 -9.51 -6.34
N PRO A 277 -8.68 -9.25 -5.23
CA PRO A 277 -7.40 -8.56 -5.27
C PRO A 277 -6.32 -9.37 -6.00
N TYR A 278 -5.27 -8.68 -6.45
CA TYR A 278 -4.09 -9.28 -7.07
C TYR A 278 -2.81 -8.89 -6.34
N PHE A 279 -1.90 -9.86 -6.23
CA PHE A 279 -0.64 -9.71 -5.50
C PHE A 279 0.38 -8.89 -6.29
N LYS A 280 1.07 -7.99 -5.59
CA LYS A 280 2.30 -7.34 -6.05
C LYS A 280 3.38 -7.42 -4.96
N ALA A 281 4.64 -7.55 -5.38
CA ALA A 281 5.80 -7.39 -4.51
C ALA A 281 6.91 -6.63 -5.23
N GLY A 282 7.63 -5.79 -4.49
CA GLY A 282 8.68 -4.94 -5.03
C GLY A 282 8.84 -3.66 -4.24
N ILE A 283 9.04 -2.54 -4.91
CA ILE A 283 9.17 -1.23 -4.28
C ILE A 283 8.14 -0.31 -4.91
N TYR A 284 7.25 0.23 -4.09
CA TYR A 284 6.39 1.33 -4.46
C TYR A 284 6.57 2.51 -3.50
N LYS A 285 7.09 3.64 -4.00
CA LYS A 285 7.48 4.80 -3.18
C LYS A 285 6.79 6.10 -3.63
N PRO A 286 5.49 6.25 -3.35
CA PRO A 286 4.68 7.36 -3.88
C PRO A 286 5.14 8.75 -3.42
N ASP A 287 5.70 8.88 -2.21
CA ASP A 287 6.19 10.16 -1.70
C ASP A 287 7.28 10.78 -2.58
N TRP A 288 8.06 9.99 -3.34
CA TRP A 288 9.02 10.55 -4.28
C TRP A 288 8.38 11.40 -5.39
N LYS A 289 7.09 11.19 -5.67
CA LYS A 289 6.30 12.01 -6.58
C LYS A 289 5.45 13.03 -5.83
N TYR A 290 4.67 12.57 -4.86
CA TYR A 290 3.59 13.38 -4.26
C TYR A 290 4.01 14.18 -3.03
N ASN A 291 5.09 13.78 -2.35
CA ASN A 291 5.62 14.48 -1.17
C ASN A 291 7.15 14.36 -1.07
N PRO A 292 7.90 14.87 -2.07
CA PRO A 292 9.32 14.53 -2.25
C PRO A 292 10.23 15.04 -1.12
N SER A 293 9.80 16.06 -0.38
CA SER A 293 10.52 16.61 0.79
C SER A 293 10.42 15.70 2.02
N PHE A 294 9.46 14.78 2.05
CA PHE A 294 9.26 13.87 3.19
C PHE A 294 10.23 12.69 3.19
N SER A 295 10.72 12.31 2.00
CA SER A 295 11.72 11.25 1.83
C SER A 295 13.13 11.80 1.78
N SER A 296 14.04 11.21 2.57
CA SER A 296 15.48 11.51 2.52
C SER A 296 16.26 10.67 1.51
N THR A 297 15.60 9.71 0.84
CA THR A 297 16.28 8.67 0.06
C THR A 297 16.11 8.91 -1.44
N SER A 298 17.13 8.58 -2.24
CA SER A 298 17.10 8.73 -3.70
C SER A 298 17.13 7.38 -4.44
N GLN A 299 17.40 6.29 -3.72
CA GLN A 299 17.40 4.94 -4.24
C GLN A 299 16.89 3.96 -3.18
N ARG A 300 16.21 2.91 -3.64
CA ARG A 300 15.81 1.75 -2.87
C ARG A 300 16.24 0.48 -3.56
N THR A 301 16.64 -0.50 -2.75
CA THR A 301 16.94 -1.86 -3.20
C THR A 301 16.38 -2.85 -2.21
N ILE A 302 15.67 -3.86 -2.69
CA ILE A 302 15.23 -5.02 -1.91
C ILE A 302 15.40 -6.29 -2.74
N TYR A 303 15.23 -7.44 -2.11
CA TYR A 303 15.08 -8.71 -2.81
C TYR A 303 13.77 -9.39 -2.43
N VAL A 304 13.17 -10.07 -3.40
CA VAL A 304 11.94 -10.85 -3.29
C VAL A 304 12.25 -12.29 -3.66
N ASP A 305 11.77 -13.25 -2.88
CA ASP A 305 11.95 -14.67 -3.13
C ASP A 305 10.87 -15.52 -2.43
N ALA A 306 10.86 -16.83 -2.68
CA ALA A 306 10.01 -17.84 -2.06
C ALA A 306 8.50 -17.54 -2.17
N VAL A 307 8.07 -16.87 -3.25
CA VAL A 307 6.67 -16.50 -3.43
C VAL A 307 5.83 -17.74 -3.73
N ARG A 308 4.76 -17.95 -2.96
CA ARG A 308 3.72 -18.95 -3.22
C ARG A 308 2.35 -18.35 -3.01
N ILE A 309 1.42 -18.64 -3.91
CA ILE A 309 0.00 -18.24 -3.78
C ILE A 309 -0.83 -19.50 -4.02
N TYR A 310 -1.66 -19.87 -3.06
CA TYR A 310 -2.46 -21.10 -3.14
C TYR A 310 -3.76 -20.96 -2.34
N PRO A 311 -4.80 -21.73 -2.69
CA PRO A 311 -6.09 -21.68 -2.01
C PRO A 311 -6.01 -22.19 -0.56
N GLY A 312 -6.88 -21.64 0.28
CA GLY A 312 -7.12 -22.15 1.63
C GLY A 312 -6.05 -21.78 2.65
N LYS A 313 -6.03 -22.56 3.74
CA LYS A 313 -5.23 -22.33 4.94
C LYS A 313 -3.73 -22.67 4.74
N PRO A 314 -2.83 -21.99 5.48
CA PRO A 314 -1.38 -22.19 5.41
C PRO A 314 -0.90 -23.56 5.87
#